data_AF-A0A429DSI4-F1
#
_entry.id   AF-A0A429DSI4-F1
#
_cell.length_a   1.000
_cell.length_b   1.000
_cell.length_c   1.000
_cell.angle_alpha   90.00
_cell.angle_beta   90.00
_cell.angle_gamma   90.00
#
_symmetry.space_group_name_H-M   'P 1'
#
loop_
_entity.id
_entity.type
_entity.pdbx_description
1 polymer ?
#
loop_
_entity_poly.entity_id
_entity_poly.type
_entity_poly.pdbx_seq_one_letter_code
_entity_poly.pdbx_strand_id
1 'polypeptide(L)'
;MTTHDDLHNMAKVIDLNGLHRGGNNFAQPGLIPRLDISAIAYVIAEHLTPDRYPAVFFTNDVASVALIESSDRAMTLIRAISAALDSEPCDTDGVPDYIEHISNWTATRAPFSSAPPTDSEVIGRIRRAADHARQTTNPHAA
;
A
#
# COMPACT_ATOMS: atom_id res chain seq x y z
N MET A 1 -7.47 -15.49 -2.16
CA MET A 1 -6.65 -15.10 -0.99
C MET A 1 -7.48 -14.20 -0.12
N THR A 2 -7.31 -14.26 1.20
CA THR A 2 -8.00 -13.35 2.13
C THR A 2 -7.26 -12.02 2.23
N THR A 3 -7.93 -10.95 2.69
CA THR A 3 -7.28 -9.66 3.00
C THR A 3 -6.08 -9.84 3.94
N HIS A 4 -6.20 -10.73 4.93
CA HIS A 4 -5.11 -11.07 5.84
C HIS A 4 -3.89 -11.65 5.10
N ASP A 5 -4.10 -12.63 4.21
CA ASP A 5 -3.01 -13.26 3.45
C ASP A 5 -2.36 -12.29 2.45
N ASP A 6 -3.18 -11.47 1.78
CA ASP A 6 -2.72 -10.43 0.87
C ASP A 6 -1.81 -9.43 1.61
N LEU A 7 -2.24 -8.93 2.78
CA LEU A 7 -1.43 -8.02 3.60
C LEU A 7 -0.11 -8.65 4.07
N HIS A 8 -0.11 -9.93 4.45
CA HIS A 8 1.13 -10.64 4.77
C HIS A 8 2.07 -10.76 3.56
N ASN A 9 1.54 -11.00 2.37
CA ASN A 9 2.34 -11.02 1.15
C ASN A 9 2.88 -9.64 0.78
N MET A 10 2.13 -8.56 0.99
CA MET A 10 2.64 -7.20 0.84
C MET A 10 3.84 -6.95 1.77
N ALA A 11 3.72 -7.32 3.05
CA ALA A 11 4.82 -7.20 4.01
C ALA A 11 6.07 -7.98 3.56
N LYS A 12 5.88 -9.18 2.98
CA LYS A 12 6.98 -9.99 2.43
C LYS A 12 7.64 -9.33 1.22
N VAL A 13 6.87 -8.71 0.32
CA VAL A 13 7.44 -7.97 -0.82
C VAL A 13 8.30 -6.82 -0.35
N ILE A 14 7.84 -6.06 0.65
CA ILE A 14 8.62 -4.93 1.21
C ILE A 14 9.89 -5.44 1.89
N ASP A 15 9.83 -6.53 2.64
CA ASP A 15 10.99 -7.12 3.32
C ASP A 15 12.07 -7.58 2.33
N LEU A 16 11.67 -8.11 1.17
CA LEU A 16 12.58 -8.62 0.15
C LEU A 16 13.13 -7.53 -0.78
N ASN A 17 12.30 -6.57 -1.17
CA ASN A 17 12.60 -5.66 -2.27
C ASN A 17 12.79 -4.20 -1.80
N GLY A 18 12.39 -3.89 -0.56
CA GLY A 18 12.26 -2.52 -0.07
C GLY A 18 11.08 -1.78 -0.70
N LEU A 19 10.86 -0.56 -0.23
CA LEU A 19 9.78 0.31 -0.70
C LEU A 19 10.30 1.43 -1.60
N HIS A 20 9.58 1.74 -2.68
CA HIS A 20 9.77 2.99 -3.41
C HIS A 20 9.02 4.11 -2.69
N ARG A 21 9.71 5.20 -2.39
CA ARG A 21 9.23 6.26 -1.49
C ARG A 21 9.43 7.62 -2.14
N GLY A 22 8.44 8.07 -2.89
CA GLY A 22 8.41 9.40 -3.51
C GLY A 22 8.95 9.49 -4.94
N GLY A 23 8.77 10.67 -5.54
CA GLY A 23 8.94 10.90 -6.97
C GLY A 23 7.60 10.83 -7.72
N ASN A 24 7.62 11.14 -9.01
CA ASN A 24 6.38 11.32 -9.81
C ASN A 24 5.77 9.99 -10.31
N ASN A 25 6.19 8.85 -9.76
CA ASN A 25 5.81 7.51 -10.25
C ASN A 25 5.64 6.55 -9.08
N PHE A 26 4.83 5.51 -9.29
CA PHE A 26 4.50 4.46 -8.31
C PHE A 26 5.53 3.32 -8.28
N ALA A 27 6.56 3.39 -9.11
CA ALA A 27 7.62 2.41 -9.14
C ALA A 27 8.95 3.04 -9.57
N GLN A 28 10.04 2.49 -9.04
CA GLN A 28 11.39 2.78 -9.47
C GLN A 28 11.96 1.59 -10.24
N PRO A 29 12.47 1.80 -11.48
CA PRO A 29 13.12 0.75 -12.24
C PRO A 29 14.44 0.31 -11.57
N GLY A 30 14.80 -0.95 -11.74
CA GLY A 30 16.02 -1.55 -11.21
C GLY A 30 16.08 -3.04 -11.51
N LEU A 31 17.18 -3.70 -11.14
CA LEU A 31 17.29 -5.17 -11.24
C LEU A 31 16.17 -5.86 -10.46
N ILE A 32 15.85 -5.30 -9.29
CA ILE A 32 14.65 -5.61 -8.52
C ILE A 32 13.86 -4.29 -8.45
N PRO A 33 12.75 -4.16 -9.20
CA PRO A 33 11.92 -2.97 -9.14
C PRO A 33 11.40 -2.74 -7.73
N ARG A 34 11.43 -1.49 -7.27
CA ARG A 34 10.80 -1.08 -6.02
C ARG A 34 9.47 -0.45 -6.34
N LEU A 35 8.44 -0.80 -5.59
CA LEU A 35 7.08 -0.32 -5.79
C LEU A 35 6.65 0.54 -4.61
N ASP A 36 5.80 1.52 -4.89
CA ASP A 36 5.04 2.26 -3.90
C ASP A 36 4.07 1.30 -3.19
N ILE A 37 3.73 1.58 -1.93
CA ILE A 37 2.88 0.71 -1.11
C ILE A 37 1.52 0.41 -1.76
N SER A 38 0.93 1.38 -2.45
CA SER A 38 -0.34 1.22 -3.16
C SER A 38 -0.20 0.37 -4.43
N ALA A 39 0.92 0.50 -5.15
CA ALA A 39 1.26 -0.38 -6.27
C ALA A 39 1.54 -1.81 -5.79
N ILE A 40 2.16 -1.99 -4.62
CA ILE A 40 2.32 -3.31 -3.99
C ILE A 40 0.94 -3.93 -3.71
N ALA A 41 -0.02 -3.15 -3.19
CA ALA A 41 -1.37 -3.63 -2.95
C ALA A 41 -2.02 -4.14 -4.24
N TYR A 42 -1.89 -3.38 -5.33
CA TYR A 42 -2.42 -3.78 -6.64
C TYR A 42 -1.76 -5.05 -7.19
N VAL A 43 -0.42 -5.14 -7.22
CA VAL A 43 0.24 -6.34 -7.78
C VAL A 43 -0.05 -7.59 -6.98
N ILE A 44 -0.23 -7.49 -5.66
CA ILE A 44 -0.64 -8.62 -4.81
C ILE A 44 -2.10 -8.98 -5.05
N ALA A 45 -3.00 -7.98 -5.09
CA ALA A 45 -4.41 -8.20 -5.36
C ALA A 45 -4.64 -8.89 -6.71
N GLU A 46 -3.92 -8.45 -7.74
CA GLU A 46 -4.04 -8.95 -9.11
C GLU A 46 -3.09 -10.12 -9.43
N HIS A 47 -2.36 -10.64 -8.44
CA HIS A 47 -1.44 -11.78 -8.56
C HIS A 47 -0.39 -11.60 -9.67
N LEU A 48 0.15 -10.38 -9.80
CA LEU A 48 1.12 -10.05 -10.83
C LEU A 48 2.54 -10.42 -10.42
N THR A 49 3.28 -11.01 -11.36
CA THR A 49 4.72 -11.25 -11.27
C THR A 49 5.51 -10.03 -11.72
N PRO A 50 6.81 -9.88 -11.35
CA PRO A 50 7.61 -8.71 -11.71
C PRO A 50 7.69 -8.40 -13.21
N ASP A 51 7.66 -9.42 -14.08
CA ASP A 51 7.62 -9.28 -15.54
C ASP A 51 6.27 -8.78 -16.08
N ARG A 52 5.26 -8.68 -15.21
CA ARG A 52 3.88 -8.28 -15.52
C ARG A 52 3.46 -7.00 -14.82
N TYR A 53 4.38 -6.28 -14.17
CA TYR A 53 4.06 -5.00 -13.55
C TYR A 53 3.57 -3.99 -14.59
N PRO A 54 2.46 -3.26 -14.31
CA PRO A 54 1.94 -2.25 -15.22
C PRO A 54 2.98 -1.19 -15.57
N ALA A 55 3.22 -0.97 -16.86
CA ALA A 55 4.18 0.03 -17.32
C ALA A 55 3.85 1.45 -16.81
N VAL A 56 2.55 1.74 -16.60
CA VAL A 56 2.08 3.03 -16.07
C VAL A 56 2.66 3.35 -14.69
N PHE A 57 2.95 2.34 -13.85
CA PHE A 57 3.57 2.55 -12.53
C PHE A 57 4.94 3.22 -12.62
N PHE A 58 5.62 3.11 -13.77
CA PHE A 58 6.95 3.67 -13.98
C PHE A 58 6.94 5.01 -14.74
N THR A 59 5.79 5.44 -15.28
CA THR A 59 5.74 6.53 -16.26
C THR A 59 4.60 7.54 -16.09
N ASN A 60 3.54 7.19 -15.37
CA ASN A 60 2.33 8.02 -15.28
C ASN A 60 1.59 7.78 -13.97
N ASP A 61 1.68 8.73 -13.05
CA ASP A 61 1.00 8.73 -11.75
C ASP A 61 -0.52 8.70 -11.87
N VAL A 62 -1.12 9.57 -12.68
CA VAL A 62 -2.58 9.65 -12.87
C VAL A 62 -3.14 8.33 -13.39
N ALA A 63 -2.49 7.72 -14.38
CA ALA A 63 -2.90 6.42 -14.90
C ALA A 63 -2.66 5.29 -13.89
N SER A 64 -1.65 5.41 -13.02
CA SER A 64 -1.40 4.46 -11.94
C SER A 64 -2.50 4.49 -10.89
N VAL A 65 -2.90 5.69 -10.44
CA VAL A 65 -4.02 5.89 -9.52
C VAL A 65 -5.29 5.29 -10.09
N ALA A 66 -5.67 5.68 -11.31
CA ALA A 66 -6.88 5.17 -11.96
C ALA A 66 -6.89 3.64 -12.09
N LEU A 67 -5.71 3.04 -12.37
CA LEU A 67 -5.58 1.58 -12.44
C LEU A 67 -5.78 0.94 -11.06
N ILE A 68 -5.16 1.48 -10.02
CA ILE A 68 -5.29 0.97 -8.64
C ILE A 68 -6.74 1.10 -8.16
N GLU A 69 -7.38 2.24 -8.39
CA GLU A 69 -8.77 2.49 -8.00
C GLU A 69 -9.76 1.56 -8.69
N SER A 70 -9.43 1.09 -9.89
CA SER A 70 -10.27 0.11 -10.62
C SER A 70 -10.26 -1.29 -10.02
N SER A 71 -9.35 -1.61 -9.09
CA SER A 71 -9.30 -2.89 -8.39
C SER A 71 -9.91 -2.78 -6.98
N ASP A 72 -11.13 -3.31 -6.81
CA ASP A 72 -11.81 -3.39 -5.51
C ASP A 72 -10.95 -4.11 -4.44
N ARG A 73 -10.19 -5.13 -4.86
CA ARG A 73 -9.30 -5.87 -3.96
C ARG A 73 -8.11 -5.02 -3.54
N ALA A 74 -7.47 -4.31 -4.47
CA ALA A 74 -6.39 -3.39 -4.14
C ALA A 74 -6.88 -2.29 -3.19
N MET A 75 -8.03 -1.69 -3.49
CA MET A 75 -8.63 -0.65 -2.65
C MET A 75 -9.05 -1.16 -1.28
N THR A 76 -9.46 -2.43 -1.16
CA THR A 76 -9.72 -3.06 0.15
C THR A 76 -8.46 -3.14 1.00
N LEU A 77 -7.33 -3.54 0.41
CA LEU A 77 -6.04 -3.61 1.11
C LEU A 77 -5.55 -2.21 1.52
N ILE A 78 -5.66 -1.25 0.61
CA ILE A 78 -5.26 0.15 0.83
C ILE A 78 -6.06 0.78 1.97
N ARG A 79 -7.39 0.59 1.99
CA ARG A 79 -8.24 1.06 3.10
C ARG A 79 -7.91 0.37 4.42
N ALA A 80 -7.61 -0.93 4.40
CA ALA A 80 -7.21 -1.66 5.61
C ALA A 80 -5.88 -1.12 6.19
N ILE A 81 -4.90 -0.80 5.33
CA ILE A 81 -3.63 -0.19 5.75
C ILE A 81 -3.87 1.22 6.30
N SER A 82 -4.64 2.04 5.57
CA SER A 82 -5.00 3.39 5.98
C SER A 82 -5.65 3.41 7.36
N ALA A 83 -6.59 2.51 7.64
CA ALA A 83 -7.27 2.42 8.93
C ALA A 83 -6.34 2.00 10.09
N ALA A 84 -5.17 1.44 9.79
CA ALA A 84 -4.15 1.09 10.77
C ALA A 84 -3.10 2.20 10.99
N LEU A 85 -3.21 3.33 10.29
CA LEU A 85 -2.38 4.51 10.49
C LEU A 85 -2.96 5.39 11.61
N ASP A 86 -2.11 6.24 12.20
CA ASP A 86 -2.51 7.15 13.30
C ASP A 86 -2.98 8.52 12.77
N SER A 87 -3.27 8.61 11.47
CA SER A 87 -3.72 9.80 10.76
C SER A 87 -4.95 9.49 9.93
N GLU A 88 -5.78 10.51 9.71
CA GLU A 88 -6.92 10.42 8.79
C GLU A 88 -6.45 10.56 7.34
N PRO A 89 -7.13 9.91 6.38
CA PRO A 89 -6.87 10.13 4.97
C PRO A 89 -7.08 11.60 4.56
N CYS A 90 -6.30 12.05 3.58
CA CYS A 90 -6.51 13.34 2.95
C CYS A 90 -7.86 13.33 2.21
N ASP A 91 -8.53 14.48 2.15
CA ASP A 91 -9.75 14.63 1.35
C ASP A 91 -9.39 15.25 0.00
N THR A 92 -9.76 14.57 -1.09
CA THR A 92 -9.70 15.08 -2.45
C THR A 92 -11.14 15.23 -2.94
N ASP A 93 -11.59 16.47 -3.18
CA ASP A 93 -12.95 16.80 -3.60
C ASP A 93 -14.08 16.22 -2.71
N GLY A 94 -13.81 16.11 -1.41
CA GLY A 94 -14.75 15.59 -0.42
C GLY A 94 -14.84 14.05 -0.37
N VAL A 95 -13.90 13.35 -1.01
CA VAL A 95 -13.73 11.90 -0.91
C VAL A 95 -12.37 11.60 -0.28
N PRO A 96 -12.32 10.65 0.68
CA PRO A 96 -11.04 10.22 1.25
C PRO A 96 -10.12 9.60 0.20
N ASP A 97 -8.94 10.19 0.03
CA ASP A 97 -7.87 9.72 -0.84
C ASP A 97 -6.95 8.77 -0.07
N TYR A 98 -7.34 7.49 -0.07
CA TYR A 98 -6.60 6.46 0.63
C TYR A 98 -5.26 6.11 -0.04
N ILE A 99 -5.14 6.32 -1.35
CA ILE A 99 -3.89 6.06 -2.09
C ILE A 99 -2.87 7.11 -1.67
N GLU A 100 -3.21 8.40 -1.78
CA GLU A 100 -2.36 9.48 -1.33
C GLU A 100 -2.02 9.33 0.15
N HIS A 101 -2.99 8.98 1.00
CA HIS A 101 -2.75 8.83 2.43
C HIS A 101 -1.63 7.83 2.76
N ILE A 102 -1.70 6.60 2.21
CA ILE A 102 -0.69 5.58 2.54
C ILE A 102 0.64 5.87 1.85
N SER A 103 0.62 6.34 0.60
CA SER A 103 1.84 6.66 -0.15
C SER A 103 2.57 7.83 0.51
N ASN A 104 1.84 8.91 0.83
CA ASN A 104 2.41 10.06 1.53
C ASN A 104 2.90 9.67 2.93
N TRP A 105 2.16 8.88 3.70
CA TRP A 105 2.62 8.41 5.02
C TRP A 105 3.96 7.66 4.94
N THR A 106 4.16 6.83 3.91
CA THR A 106 5.44 6.14 3.69
C THR A 106 6.57 7.03 3.19
N ALA A 107 6.24 8.16 2.55
CA ALA A 107 7.21 9.10 1.96
C ALA A 107 7.56 10.26 2.89
N THR A 108 6.63 10.72 3.73
CA THR A 108 6.78 11.85 4.64
C THR A 108 6.04 11.52 5.92
N ARG A 109 6.75 11.32 7.04
CA ARG A 109 6.11 11.07 8.35
C ARG A 109 5.57 12.38 8.95
N ALA A 110 4.84 13.17 8.16
CA ALA A 110 4.19 14.40 8.59
C ALA A 110 2.92 14.08 9.40
N PRO A 111 2.52 14.94 10.37
CA PRO A 111 3.17 16.18 10.78
C PRO A 111 4.17 16.04 11.96
N PHE A 112 4.47 14.82 12.44
CA PHE A 112 5.15 14.63 13.74
C PHE A 112 6.60 14.14 13.69
N SER A 113 7.21 13.90 12.52
CA SER A 113 8.61 13.45 12.43
C SER A 113 9.31 13.93 11.15
N SER A 114 10.62 14.16 11.27
CA SER A 114 11.48 14.66 10.18
C SER A 114 11.98 13.56 9.22
N ALA A 115 11.63 12.29 9.44
CA ALA A 115 12.08 11.18 8.60
C ALA A 115 10.94 10.20 8.26
N PRO A 116 10.86 9.68 7.02
CA PRO A 116 9.88 8.67 6.63
C PRO A 116 9.98 7.41 7.50
N PRO A 117 8.89 6.64 7.71
CA PRO A 117 8.95 5.38 8.48
C PRO A 117 9.89 4.38 7.81
N THR A 118 10.69 3.63 8.59
CA THR A 118 11.54 2.54 8.08
C THR A 118 10.71 1.40 7.46
N ASP A 119 11.31 0.56 6.61
CA ASP A 119 10.59 -0.57 6.00
C ASP A 119 10.00 -1.49 7.08
N SER A 120 10.71 -1.70 8.19
CA SER A 120 10.20 -2.46 9.34
C SER A 120 8.99 -1.81 10.01
N GLU A 121 8.93 -0.48 10.12
CA GLU A 121 7.75 0.23 10.63
C GLU A 121 6.54 0.10 9.69
N VAL A 122 6.77 0.19 8.37
CA VAL A 122 5.73 -0.03 7.35
C VAL A 122 5.20 -1.47 7.42
N ILE A 123 6.11 -2.46 7.43
CA ILE A 123 5.77 -3.88 7.60
C ILE A 123 4.97 -4.11 8.89
N GLY A 124 5.36 -3.47 9.99
CA GLY A 124 4.65 -3.55 11.26
C GLY A 124 3.22 -3.02 11.20
N ARG A 125 2.97 -1.93 10.46
CA ARG A 125 1.62 -1.38 10.24
C ARG A 125 0.77 -2.32 9.37
N ILE A 126 1.33 -2.85 8.28
CA ILE A 126 0.65 -3.80 7.40
C ILE A 126 0.23 -5.06 8.17
N ARG A 127 1.11 -5.59 9.04
CA ARG A 127 0.78 -6.75 9.88
C ARG A 127 -0.34 -6.47 10.88
N ARG A 128 -0.36 -5.28 11.50
CA ARG A 128 -1.50 -4.86 12.34
C ARG A 128 -2.80 -4.76 11.56
N ALA A 129 -2.76 -4.24 10.33
CA ALA A 129 -3.94 -4.23 9.46
C ALA A 129 -4.42 -5.67 9.15
N ALA A 130 -3.49 -6.61 8.95
CA ALA A 130 -3.82 -8.02 8.73
C ALA A 130 -4.52 -8.62 9.95
N ASP A 131 -3.99 -8.40 11.15
CA ASP A 131 -4.57 -8.89 12.41
C ASP A 131 -6.00 -8.35 12.61
N HIS A 132 -6.23 -7.07 12.33
CA HIS A 132 -7.57 -6.48 12.38
C HIS A 132 -8.53 -7.09 11.34
N ALA A 133 -8.08 -7.28 10.09
CA ALA A 133 -8.89 -7.89 9.05
C ALA A 133 -9.29 -9.35 9.38
N ARG A 134 -8.44 -10.08 10.12
CA ARG A 134 -8.76 -11.42 10.60
C ARG A 134 -9.82 -11.40 11.70
N GLN A 135 -9.76 -10.44 12.62
CA GLN A 135 -10.73 -10.31 13.72
C GLN A 135 -12.12 -9.95 13.23
N THR A 136 -12.24 -9.05 12.25
CA THR A 136 -13.54 -8.67 11.67
C THR A 136 -14.21 -9.82 10.92
N THR A 137 -13.43 -10.77 10.40
CA THR A 137 -13.94 -11.97 9.72
C THR A 137 -14.37 -13.08 10.71
N ASN A 138 -13.93 -13.02 11.98
CA ASN A 138 -14.27 -13.98 13.04
C ASN A 138 -15.00 -13.32 14.23
N PRO A 139 -16.29 -12.99 14.13
CA PRO A 139 -17.06 -12.36 15.21
C PRO A 139 -17.45 -13.30 16.38
N HIS A 140 -16.86 -14.50 16.49
CA HIS A 140 -17.24 -15.54 17.47
C HIS A 140 -16.06 -16.07 18.31
N ALA A 141 -15.18 -15.17 18.74
CA ALA A 141 -14.14 -15.47 19.74
C ALA A 141 -14.13 -14.41 20.84
N ALA A 142 -15.27 -14.23 21.50
CA ALA A 142 -15.40 -13.50 22.76
C ALA A 142 -16.33 -14.29 23.68
#